data_AF-A0A0D2WMJ3-F1
#
_entry.id   AF-A0A0D2WMJ3-F1
#
_cell.length_a   1.000
_cell.length_b   1.000
_cell.length_c   1.000
_cell.angle_alpha   90.00
_cell.angle_beta   90.00
_cell.angle_gamma   90.00
#
_symmetry.space_group_name_H-M   'P 1'
#
loop_
_entity.id
_entity.type
_entity.pdbx_description
1 polymer ?
#
loop_
_entity_poly.entity_id
_entity_poly.type
_entity_poly.pdbx_seq_one_letter_code
_entity_poly.pdbx_strand_id
1 'polypeptide(L)'
;MKLALLSTLLGFCCLLQHAAAMHIHTTVSTTDPITYLNKFCFDQGADTGYMWGDVRPTTAAVAQTSAFNGAFVFVNDDLWATLGGMTDCAKIVNQIRDWENNDIPYLHWCAPFSNNRTAPANCYAVPPFTEPKANIVNEYSAYTRSRFWYASLVACDFSTATPSAGGVHGVVDVWVVNGNPNVVSHDYFMYQFSFEYQGALGLFVAYFVLYIVLVSAHVFVHLRSGGFAGMPLFVRLASAAMFLEFLAVLANLIHFGQYSQDGEGVPGMHAFGFFLQIISQCVLMLLLLLFAKGWSSPPSSGAKRRLMLGLFGGYSLLFIVLFIWIEAGQDPQSLLNEYQTWPGALILTLRCLILVWFIYELLRTYRKEVNSDTLSFYRRFGAFFVVWFVALPLIVIAAAIVDPRWRYKTINGCFYTLNFVSFAFLAFLLSPSRSSKYFKLDQAHDDEDTSDSSALPYDSI
;
A
#
# COMPACT_ATOMS: atom_id res chain seq x y z
N MET A 1 -19.59 -0.68 -22.00
CA MET A 1 -18.38 -1.53 -21.83
C MET A 1 -17.33 -0.92 -20.87
N LYS A 2 -17.00 0.38 -20.94
CA LYS A 2 -15.99 1.02 -20.04
C LYS A 2 -16.40 1.14 -18.56
N LEU A 3 -17.68 1.37 -18.25
CA LEU A 3 -18.17 1.47 -16.87
C LEU A 3 -18.23 0.10 -16.15
N ALA A 4 -18.57 -0.97 -16.89
CA ALA A 4 -18.68 -2.32 -16.34
C ALA A 4 -17.31 -2.92 -15.98
N LEU A 5 -16.26 -2.57 -16.73
CA LEU A 5 -14.89 -2.98 -16.42
C LEU A 5 -14.35 -2.24 -15.19
N LEU A 6 -14.67 -0.95 -15.06
CA LEU A 6 -14.30 -0.15 -13.89
C LEU A 6 -15.03 -0.64 -12.63
N SER A 7 -16.32 -0.95 -12.73
CA SER A 7 -17.10 -1.48 -11.60
C SER A 7 -16.68 -2.89 -11.19
N THR A 8 -16.26 -3.74 -12.14
CA THR A 8 -15.70 -5.07 -11.84
C THR A 8 -14.31 -4.99 -11.24
N LEU A 9 -13.44 -4.07 -11.71
CA LEU A 9 -12.14 -3.80 -11.09
C LEU A 9 -12.28 -3.20 -9.68
N LEU A 10 -13.22 -2.27 -9.49
CA LEU A 10 -13.59 -1.71 -8.17
C LEU A 10 -14.13 -2.80 -7.23
N GLY A 11 -15.03 -3.66 -7.73
CA GLY A 11 -15.55 -4.81 -6.97
C GLY A 11 -14.46 -5.82 -6.62
N PHE A 12 -13.46 -6.02 -7.49
CA PHE A 12 -12.33 -6.90 -7.22
C PHE A 12 -11.36 -6.31 -6.19
N CYS A 13 -11.13 -4.99 -6.19
CA CYS A 13 -10.33 -4.33 -5.15
C CYS A 13 -10.96 -4.43 -3.74
N CYS A 14 -12.30 -4.49 -3.65
CA CYS A 14 -12.98 -4.74 -2.37
C CYS A 14 -12.87 -6.20 -1.90
N LEU A 15 -12.60 -7.16 -2.80
CA LEU A 15 -12.48 -8.59 -2.49
C LEU A 15 -11.04 -9.00 -2.11
N LEU A 16 -10.05 -8.20 -2.47
CA LEU A 16 -8.65 -8.38 -2.09
C LEU A 16 -8.43 -7.78 -0.70
N GLN A 17 -8.91 -8.50 0.33
CA GLN A 17 -8.73 -8.13 1.73
C GLN A 17 -7.51 -8.87 2.28
N HIS A 18 -6.40 -8.16 2.46
CA HIS A 18 -5.34 -8.60 3.37
C HIS A 18 -5.40 -7.71 4.62
N ALA A 19 -5.87 -8.31 5.71
CA ALA A 19 -6.04 -7.63 6.98
C ALA A 19 -4.67 -7.38 7.62
N ALA A 20 -4.14 -6.17 7.47
CA ALA A 20 -3.16 -5.64 8.41
C ALA A 20 -3.89 -5.14 9.68
N ALA A 21 -4.75 -5.96 10.29
CA ALA A 21 -5.67 -5.52 11.33
C ALA A 21 -5.13 -5.76 12.75
N MET A 22 -5.19 -4.74 13.60
CA MET A 22 -5.01 -4.89 15.03
C MET A 22 -6.16 -5.67 15.69
N HIS A 23 -7.34 -5.61 15.07
CA HIS A 23 -8.50 -6.41 15.42
C HIS A 23 -8.61 -7.62 14.48
N ILE A 24 -8.25 -8.80 14.98
CA ILE A 24 -8.40 -10.07 14.29
C ILE A 24 -9.84 -10.53 14.46
N HIS A 25 -10.70 -10.17 13.50
CA HIS A 25 -12.09 -10.61 13.46
C HIS A 25 -12.33 -11.48 12.22
N THR A 26 -12.29 -12.81 12.38
CA THR A 26 -12.42 -13.74 11.26
C THR A 26 -13.04 -15.07 11.66
N THR A 27 -13.74 -15.71 10.72
CA THR A 27 -14.22 -17.09 10.86
C THR A 27 -13.22 -18.01 10.17
N VAL A 28 -12.61 -18.91 10.93
CA VAL A 28 -11.55 -19.80 10.47
C VAL A 28 -12.07 -21.23 10.42
N SER A 29 -11.74 -21.91 9.32
CA SER A 29 -11.96 -23.32 9.10
C SER A 29 -10.69 -23.88 8.48
N THR A 30 -9.91 -24.63 9.25
CA THR A 30 -8.61 -25.14 8.79
C THR A 30 -8.32 -26.55 9.30
N THR A 31 -7.73 -27.37 8.44
CA THR A 31 -7.14 -28.66 8.79
C THR A 31 -5.62 -28.60 8.87
N ASP A 32 -5.03 -27.46 8.50
CA ASP A 32 -3.59 -27.30 8.48
C ASP A 32 -3.06 -27.25 9.92
N PRO A 33 -1.98 -27.99 10.24
CA PRO A 33 -1.43 -28.07 11.59
C PRO A 33 -1.18 -26.72 12.25
N ILE A 34 -0.76 -25.73 11.47
CA ILE A 34 -0.63 -24.33 11.88
C ILE A 34 -1.16 -23.43 10.77
N THR A 35 -1.98 -22.46 11.12
CA THR A 35 -2.56 -21.47 10.21
C THR A 35 -2.25 -20.08 10.73
N TYR A 36 -1.55 -19.28 9.95
CA TYR A 36 -1.29 -17.89 10.29
C TYR A 36 -2.57 -17.05 10.20
N LEU A 37 -2.73 -16.15 11.17
CA LEU A 37 -3.84 -15.20 11.19
C LEU A 37 -3.35 -13.78 10.94
N ASN A 38 -2.39 -13.31 11.75
CA ASN A 38 -1.87 -11.94 11.61
C ASN A 38 -0.54 -11.75 12.36
N LYS A 39 0.15 -10.63 12.11
CA LYS A 39 1.35 -10.21 12.83
C LYS A 39 1.18 -8.84 13.47
N PHE A 40 1.83 -8.63 14.60
CA PHE A 40 1.82 -7.37 15.32
C PHE A 40 3.21 -7.05 15.87
N CYS A 41 3.63 -5.79 15.78
CA CYS A 41 4.90 -5.33 16.37
C CYS A 41 4.61 -4.26 17.42
N PHE A 42 4.94 -4.56 18.67
CA PHE A 42 4.80 -3.62 19.77
C PHE A 42 5.88 -2.53 19.72
N ASP A 43 5.52 -1.33 20.17
CA ASP A 43 6.45 -0.21 20.29
C ASP A 43 7.45 -0.41 21.46
N GLN A 44 8.67 0.13 21.30
CA GLN A 44 9.70 0.11 22.34
C GLN A 44 9.43 1.12 23.48
N GLY A 45 8.59 2.13 23.23
CA GLY A 45 8.26 3.18 24.20
C GLY A 45 6.92 3.00 24.92
N ALA A 46 6.09 2.05 24.50
CA ALA A 46 4.90 1.66 25.25
C ALA A 46 5.35 0.68 26.33
N ASP A 47 5.29 1.06 27.60
CA ASP A 47 5.76 0.25 28.72
C ASP A 47 5.21 -1.19 28.70
N THR A 48 4.03 -1.41 28.09
CA THR A 48 3.44 -2.73 27.85
C THR A 48 2.50 -2.78 26.63
N GLY A 49 2.54 -3.89 25.90
CA GLY A 49 1.56 -4.26 24.87
C GLY A 49 0.41 -5.08 25.47
N TYR A 50 -0.79 -5.00 24.91
CA TYR A 50 -1.94 -5.73 25.45
C TYR A 50 -2.68 -6.51 24.37
N MET A 51 -3.19 -7.69 24.77
CA MET A 51 -4.11 -8.47 23.95
C MET A 51 -5.37 -8.79 24.74
N TRP A 52 -6.53 -8.67 24.11
CA TRP A 52 -7.80 -9.21 24.64
C TRP A 52 -8.72 -9.67 23.54
N GLY A 53 -9.73 -10.47 23.89
CA GLY A 53 -10.73 -10.92 22.95
C GLY A 53 -11.29 -12.27 23.33
N ASP A 54 -11.95 -12.89 22.37
CA ASP A 54 -12.57 -14.20 22.50
C ASP A 54 -12.30 -15.08 21.27
N VAL A 55 -12.15 -16.37 21.50
CA VAL A 55 -12.00 -17.40 20.47
C VAL A 55 -13.06 -18.45 20.73
N ARG A 56 -14.07 -18.49 19.87
CA ARG A 56 -15.27 -19.33 20.06
C ARG A 56 -15.40 -20.37 18.95
N PRO A 57 -15.85 -21.61 19.24
CA PRO A 57 -16.28 -22.53 18.18
C PRO A 57 -17.52 -21.98 17.45
N THR A 58 -17.68 -22.30 16.17
CA THR A 58 -18.90 -21.94 15.41
C THR A 58 -20.11 -22.74 15.90
N THR A 59 -21.32 -22.18 15.81
CA THR A 59 -22.57 -22.82 16.28
C THR A 59 -22.87 -24.16 15.60
N ALA A 60 -22.39 -24.37 14.37
CA ALA A 60 -22.45 -25.67 13.67
C ALA A 60 -21.48 -26.71 14.27
N ALA A 61 -20.32 -26.26 14.77
CA ALA A 61 -19.35 -27.10 15.48
C ALA A 61 -19.79 -27.42 16.91
N VAL A 62 -20.61 -26.58 17.55
CA VAL A 62 -21.19 -26.87 18.88
C VAL A 62 -22.29 -27.95 18.83
N ALA A 63 -22.97 -28.08 17.68
CA ALA A 63 -24.00 -29.11 17.47
C ALA A 63 -23.42 -30.52 17.24
N GLN A 64 -22.13 -30.62 16.94
CA GLN A 64 -21.38 -31.87 16.89
C GLN A 64 -20.49 -31.92 18.13
N THR A 65 -20.62 -32.92 18.97
CA THR A 65 -19.81 -33.13 20.19
C THR A 65 -18.31 -33.38 19.94
N SER A 66 -17.76 -32.96 18.79
CA SER A 66 -16.32 -32.84 18.56
C SER A 66 -15.86 -31.44 18.99
N ALA A 67 -15.38 -31.37 20.21
CA ALA A 67 -14.75 -30.20 20.82
C ALA A 67 -13.77 -29.50 19.85
N PHE A 68 -13.68 -28.17 19.96
CA PHE A 68 -12.59 -27.41 19.36
C PHE A 68 -11.27 -27.94 19.96
N ASN A 69 -10.57 -28.81 19.23
CA ASN A 69 -9.32 -29.43 19.68
C ASN A 69 -8.09 -28.65 19.16
N GLY A 70 -8.27 -27.35 18.90
CA GLY A 70 -7.20 -26.47 18.47
C GLY A 70 -6.75 -25.52 19.56
N ALA A 71 -5.70 -24.76 19.26
CA ALA A 71 -5.26 -23.66 20.11
C ALA A 71 -5.01 -22.39 19.29
N PHE A 72 -5.41 -21.24 19.84
CA PHE A 72 -4.87 -19.97 19.37
C PHE A 72 -3.55 -19.71 20.08
N VAL A 73 -2.52 -19.42 19.28
CA VAL A 73 -1.13 -19.27 19.71
C VAL A 73 -0.61 -17.91 19.24
N PHE A 74 -0.02 -17.14 20.15
CA PHE A 74 0.59 -15.85 19.85
C PHE A 74 2.06 -15.84 20.24
N VAL A 75 2.94 -15.96 19.24
CA VAL A 75 4.38 -16.24 19.44
C VAL A 75 5.25 -15.16 18.83
N ASN A 76 6.46 -14.98 19.33
CA ASN A 76 7.39 -14.01 18.77
C ASN A 76 8.02 -14.50 17.46
N ASP A 77 8.79 -13.62 16.82
CA ASP A 77 9.52 -13.86 15.58
C ASP A 77 10.52 -15.03 15.63
N ASP A 78 11.24 -15.20 16.74
CA ASP A 78 12.19 -16.29 16.92
C ASP A 78 11.52 -17.67 16.83
N LEU A 79 10.42 -17.86 17.56
CA LEU A 79 9.67 -19.12 17.57
C LEU A 79 8.84 -19.28 16.28
N TRP A 80 8.31 -18.19 15.72
CA TRP A 80 7.61 -18.23 14.44
C TRP A 80 8.51 -18.72 13.30
N ALA A 81 9.78 -18.32 13.28
CA ALA A 81 10.74 -18.75 12.27
C ALA A 81 10.95 -20.27 12.23
N THR A 82 10.74 -20.97 13.35
CA THR A 82 10.77 -22.43 13.40
C THR A 82 9.39 -23.05 13.17
N LEU A 83 8.34 -22.48 13.77
CA LEU A 83 6.98 -23.05 13.74
C LEU A 83 6.25 -22.87 12.41
N GLY A 84 6.34 -21.69 11.78
CA GLY A 84 5.45 -21.28 10.68
C GLY A 84 5.50 -22.17 9.43
N GLY A 85 6.56 -22.96 9.26
CA GLY A 85 6.72 -23.92 8.16
C GLY A 85 6.55 -25.39 8.55
N MET A 86 6.17 -25.69 9.79
CA MET A 86 6.04 -27.08 10.25
C MET A 86 4.70 -27.69 9.85
N THR A 87 4.74 -28.97 9.48
CA THR A 87 3.55 -29.77 9.15
C THR A 87 3.32 -30.93 10.13
N ASP A 88 4.24 -31.12 11.08
CA ASP A 88 4.19 -32.23 12.04
C ASP A 88 3.68 -31.74 13.40
N CYS A 89 2.47 -32.16 13.77
CA CYS A 89 1.86 -31.80 15.05
C CYS A 89 2.71 -32.18 16.27
N ALA A 90 3.46 -33.28 16.21
CA ALA A 90 4.32 -33.67 17.32
C ALA A 90 5.44 -32.64 17.54
N LYS A 91 6.02 -32.14 16.45
CA LYS A 91 7.07 -31.11 16.53
C LYS A 91 6.50 -29.76 16.96
N ILE A 92 5.35 -29.36 16.42
CA ILE A 92 4.69 -28.10 16.77
C ILE A 92 4.36 -28.06 18.26
N VAL A 93 3.67 -29.09 18.77
CA VAL A 93 3.27 -29.16 20.19
C VAL A 93 4.49 -29.21 21.11
N ASN A 94 5.52 -29.97 20.76
CA ASN A 94 6.75 -30.03 21.56
C ASN A 94 7.49 -28.69 21.59
N GLN A 95 7.64 -28.00 20.44
CA GLN A 95 8.28 -26.69 20.42
C GLN A 95 7.53 -25.66 21.25
N ILE A 96 6.20 -25.64 21.17
CA ILE A 96 5.38 -24.75 21.99
C ILE A 96 5.56 -25.08 23.47
N ARG A 97 5.53 -26.36 23.86
CA ARG A 97 5.73 -26.80 25.25
C ARG A 97 7.13 -26.48 25.78
N ASP A 98 8.17 -26.65 24.96
CA ASP A 98 9.54 -26.33 25.34
C ASP A 98 9.70 -24.81 25.55
N TRP A 99 9.01 -24.01 24.75
CA TRP A 99 8.97 -22.56 24.92
C TRP A 99 8.21 -22.15 26.20
N GLU A 100 7.15 -22.88 26.57
CA GLU A 100 6.41 -22.73 27.85
C GLU A 100 7.33 -22.78 29.04
N ASN A 101 8.18 -23.80 29.06
CA ASN A 101 9.05 -24.10 30.19
C ASN A 101 10.16 -23.06 30.38
N ASN A 102 10.34 -22.14 29.42
CA ASN A 102 11.32 -21.07 29.47
C ASN A 102 10.74 -19.71 29.93
N ASP A 103 9.51 -19.68 30.47
CA ASP A 103 8.83 -18.47 31.00
C ASP A 103 8.72 -17.31 29.99
N ILE A 104 8.63 -17.64 28.70
CA ILE A 104 8.45 -16.63 27.65
C ILE A 104 6.93 -16.44 27.45
N PRO A 105 6.39 -15.22 27.61
CA PRO A 105 4.94 -15.01 27.56
C PRO A 105 4.39 -15.32 26.17
N TYR A 106 3.51 -16.31 26.05
CA TYR A 106 2.64 -16.49 24.90
C TYR A 106 1.26 -16.88 25.40
N LEU A 107 0.22 -16.56 24.63
CA LEU A 107 -1.13 -17.00 24.95
C LEU A 107 -1.47 -18.29 24.24
N HIS A 108 -2.01 -19.23 25.03
CA HIS A 108 -2.60 -20.47 24.57
C HIS A 108 -4.09 -20.46 24.95
N TRP A 109 -4.96 -20.29 23.96
CA TRP A 109 -6.40 -20.46 24.18
C TRP A 109 -6.78 -21.89 23.84
N CYS A 110 -7.11 -22.67 24.87
CA CYS A 110 -7.73 -23.99 24.71
C CYS A 110 -9.24 -23.82 24.81
N ALA A 111 -10.00 -24.44 23.92
CA ALA A 111 -11.42 -24.64 24.19
C ALA A 111 -11.60 -25.53 25.44
N PRO A 112 -12.76 -25.43 26.13
CA PRO A 112 -12.96 -26.14 27.38
C PRO A 112 -12.83 -27.65 27.20
N PHE A 113 -12.06 -28.24 28.11
CA PHE A 113 -11.97 -29.67 28.35
C PHE A 113 -13.36 -30.25 28.61
N SER A 114 -13.60 -31.47 28.10
CA SER A 114 -14.69 -32.30 28.61
C SER A 114 -14.45 -32.62 30.08
N ASN A 115 -15.25 -31.99 30.94
CA ASN A 115 -15.63 -32.24 32.34
C ASN A 115 -14.65 -32.82 33.39
N ASN A 116 -13.39 -33.15 33.11
CA ASN A 116 -12.55 -33.79 34.13
C ASN A 116 -11.02 -33.74 33.95
N ARG A 117 -10.50 -32.79 33.18
CA ARG A 117 -9.04 -32.52 33.18
C ARG A 117 -8.79 -31.03 33.38
N THR A 118 -7.90 -30.75 34.32
CA THR A 118 -7.33 -29.42 34.56
C THR A 118 -6.61 -28.97 33.29
N ALA A 119 -6.95 -27.78 32.79
CA ALA A 119 -6.16 -27.13 31.75
C ALA A 119 -4.71 -26.98 32.25
N PRO A 120 -3.69 -27.06 31.38
CA PRO A 120 -2.32 -26.70 31.72
C PRO A 120 -2.27 -25.32 32.42
N ALA A 121 -1.32 -25.10 33.32
CA ALA A 121 -1.28 -23.91 34.18
C ALA A 121 -1.27 -22.56 33.41
N ASN A 122 -0.86 -22.57 32.14
CA ASN A 122 -0.79 -21.39 31.26
C ASN A 122 -1.87 -21.37 30.17
N CYS A 123 -2.88 -22.25 30.27
CA CYS A 123 -4.03 -22.26 29.36
C CYS A 123 -5.16 -21.40 29.92
N TYR A 124 -5.58 -20.41 29.14
CA TYR A 124 -6.77 -19.63 29.45
C TYR A 124 -8.01 -20.40 28.99
N ALA A 125 -8.70 -21.05 29.93
CA ALA A 125 -9.94 -21.75 29.64
C ALA A 125 -11.08 -20.75 29.44
N VAL A 126 -11.78 -20.83 28.30
CA VAL A 126 -13.06 -20.13 28.11
C VAL A 126 -14.08 -20.77 29.07
N PRO A 127 -14.65 -20.04 30.05
CA PRO A 127 -15.63 -20.62 30.96
C PRO A 127 -16.86 -21.10 30.15
N PRO A 128 -17.47 -22.24 30.54
CA PRO A 128 -18.62 -22.78 29.81
C PRO A 128 -19.80 -21.83 29.90
N PHE A 129 -20.14 -21.17 28.78
CA PHE A 129 -21.37 -20.49 28.31
C PHE A 129 -22.39 -19.83 29.28
N THR A 130 -22.21 -19.82 30.60
CA THR A 130 -23.21 -19.31 31.55
C THR A 130 -22.87 -17.93 32.13
N GLU A 131 -21.68 -17.38 31.91
CA GLU A 131 -21.39 -15.97 32.23
C GLU A 131 -20.52 -15.29 31.16
N PRO A 132 -20.95 -14.15 30.58
CA PRO A 132 -20.16 -13.39 29.62
C PRO A 132 -19.13 -12.54 30.38
N LYS A 133 -18.00 -13.16 30.76
CA LYS A 133 -16.79 -12.45 31.19
C LYS A 133 -15.59 -12.91 30.36
N ALA A 134 -15.74 -12.97 29.03
CA ALA A 134 -14.70 -13.42 28.12
C ALA A 134 -13.79 -12.27 27.62
N ASN A 135 -13.47 -11.29 28.47
CA ASN A 135 -12.45 -10.28 28.17
C ASN A 135 -11.18 -10.62 28.94
N ILE A 136 -10.33 -11.49 28.40
CA ILE A 136 -9.03 -11.80 29.01
C ILE A 136 -8.02 -10.78 28.50
N VAL A 137 -7.67 -9.80 29.35
CA VAL A 137 -6.62 -8.82 29.05
C VAL A 137 -5.28 -9.38 29.52
N ASN A 138 -4.34 -9.55 28.60
CA ASN A 138 -2.98 -10.00 28.91
C ASN A 138 -1.98 -8.89 28.69
N GLU A 139 -1.13 -8.69 29.69
CA GLU A 139 -0.08 -7.69 29.69
C GLU A 139 1.23 -8.30 29.19
N TYR A 140 1.80 -7.69 28.16
CA TYR A 140 3.09 -8.08 27.60
C TYR A 140 4.11 -6.99 27.91
N SER A 141 5.03 -7.31 28.82
CA SER A 141 6.26 -6.56 29.01
C SER A 141 7.21 -6.91 27.87
N ALA A 142 7.47 -5.96 26.98
CA ALA A 142 8.48 -6.14 25.96
C ALA A 142 9.88 -6.07 26.58
N TYR A 143 10.67 -7.13 26.40
CA TYR A 143 12.13 -7.06 26.52
C TYR A 143 12.68 -5.92 25.65
N THR A 144 13.89 -5.45 25.94
CA THR A 144 14.62 -4.26 25.44
C THR A 144 14.67 -3.97 23.92
N ARG A 145 13.95 -4.70 23.05
CA ARG A 145 13.86 -4.51 21.60
C ARG A 145 12.45 -4.83 21.08
N SER A 146 11.92 -3.99 20.18
CA SER A 146 10.66 -4.30 19.46
C SER A 146 10.81 -5.52 18.56
N ARG A 147 9.89 -6.48 18.69
CA ARG A 147 9.85 -7.74 17.96
C ARG A 147 8.50 -7.92 17.28
N PHE A 148 8.48 -8.72 16.22
CA PHE A 148 7.21 -9.17 15.63
C PHE A 148 6.63 -10.31 16.45
N TRP A 149 5.32 -10.29 16.58
CA TRP A 149 4.51 -11.35 17.15
C TRP A 149 3.54 -11.85 16.10
N TYR A 150 3.31 -13.14 16.07
CA TYR A 150 2.53 -13.84 15.06
C TYR A 150 1.39 -14.55 15.76
N ALA A 151 0.16 -14.15 15.43
CA ALA A 151 -1.08 -14.81 15.81
C ALA A 151 -1.36 -15.95 14.85
N SER A 152 -1.59 -17.14 15.39
CA SER A 152 -1.81 -18.36 14.60
C SER A 152 -2.77 -19.30 15.29
N LEU A 153 -3.43 -20.12 14.48
CA LEU A 153 -4.30 -21.19 14.93
C LEU A 153 -3.60 -22.54 14.71
N VAL A 154 -3.50 -23.34 15.76
CA VAL A 154 -2.89 -24.66 15.74
C VAL A 154 -4.00 -25.71 15.75
N ALA A 155 -4.06 -26.54 14.71
CA ALA A 155 -5.03 -27.62 14.56
C ALA A 155 -4.52 -28.96 15.10
N CYS A 156 -3.70 -28.92 16.14
CA CYS A 156 -3.12 -30.10 16.78
C CYS A 156 -3.68 -30.27 18.19
N ASP A 157 -4.00 -31.52 18.56
CA ASP A 157 -4.37 -31.87 19.92
C ASP A 157 -3.11 -31.85 20.80
N PHE A 158 -3.04 -30.93 21.76
CA PHE A 158 -1.90 -30.76 22.66
C PHE A 158 -1.72 -31.93 23.65
N SER A 159 -2.76 -32.76 23.86
CA SER A 159 -2.71 -33.91 24.75
C SER A 159 -2.08 -35.13 24.09
N THR A 160 -2.40 -35.37 22.81
CA THR A 160 -1.89 -36.51 22.04
C THR A 160 -0.77 -36.15 21.07
N ALA A 161 -0.55 -34.85 20.84
CA ALA A 161 0.35 -34.31 19.83
C ALA A 161 0.04 -34.80 18.40
N THR A 162 -1.24 -35.04 18.12
CA THR A 162 -1.74 -35.53 16.82
C THR A 162 -2.65 -34.50 16.15
N PRO A 163 -2.90 -34.58 14.82
CA PRO A 163 -3.84 -33.70 14.13
C PRO A 163 -5.25 -33.81 14.72
N SER A 164 -5.94 -32.68 14.84
CA SER A 164 -7.33 -32.63 15.31
C SER A 164 -8.25 -33.34 14.34
N ALA A 165 -9.02 -34.31 14.83
CA ALA A 165 -10.02 -35.02 14.03
C ALA A 165 -11.10 -34.03 13.55
N GLY A 166 -11.11 -33.73 12.24
CA GLY A 166 -12.04 -32.78 11.62
C GLY A 166 -11.54 -31.33 11.50
N GLY A 167 -10.30 -31.04 11.92
CA GLY A 167 -9.73 -29.69 11.89
C GLY A 167 -10.30 -28.75 12.95
N VAL A 168 -10.01 -27.46 12.82
CA VAL A 168 -10.45 -26.41 13.74
C VAL A 168 -11.41 -25.48 13.02
N HIS A 169 -12.58 -25.27 13.64
CA HIS A 169 -13.63 -24.39 13.13
C HIS A 169 -14.07 -23.44 14.24
N GLY A 170 -13.85 -22.14 14.04
CA GLY A 170 -14.13 -21.16 15.07
C GLY A 170 -14.19 -19.73 14.54
N VAL A 171 -14.73 -18.85 15.36
CA VAL A 171 -14.68 -17.40 15.21
C VAL A 171 -13.59 -16.88 16.15
N VAL A 172 -12.62 -16.17 15.58
CA VAL A 172 -11.56 -15.47 16.30
C VAL A 172 -11.93 -14.00 16.32
N ASP A 173 -12.03 -13.41 17.51
CA ASP A 173 -12.31 -11.98 17.75
C ASP A 173 -11.31 -11.46 18.79
N VAL A 174 -10.12 -11.06 18.34
CA VAL A 174 -8.97 -10.70 19.21
C VAL A 174 -8.39 -9.34 18.84
N TRP A 175 -8.19 -8.49 19.84
CA TRP A 175 -7.54 -7.19 19.76
C TRP A 175 -6.11 -7.27 20.29
N VAL A 176 -5.18 -6.59 19.62
CA VAL A 176 -3.76 -6.54 20.01
C VAL A 176 -3.21 -5.12 19.97
N VAL A 177 -3.23 -4.36 21.07
CA VAL A 177 -2.92 -2.92 21.11
C VAL A 177 -1.57 -2.55 21.74
N ASN A 178 -1.10 -1.33 21.45
CA ASN A 178 -0.03 -0.69 22.21
C ASN A 178 -0.61 0.13 23.36
N GLY A 179 -0.43 -0.32 24.61
CA GLY A 179 -0.89 0.37 25.80
C GLY A 179 -2.17 -0.20 26.42
N ASN A 180 -2.45 0.19 27.66
CA ASN A 180 -3.45 -0.47 28.49
C ASN A 180 -4.90 -0.15 28.05
N PRO A 181 -5.74 -1.17 27.75
CA PRO A 181 -7.14 -0.95 27.37
C PRO A 181 -7.99 -0.27 28.42
N ASN A 182 -7.64 -0.43 29.69
CA ASN A 182 -8.45 0.06 30.81
C ASN A 182 -8.30 1.57 31.02
N VAL A 183 -7.34 2.20 30.35
CA VAL A 183 -7.15 3.66 30.37
C VAL A 183 -8.10 4.29 29.35
N VAL A 184 -8.79 5.38 29.68
CA VAL A 184 -9.77 6.01 28.78
C VAL A 184 -9.09 6.90 27.72
N SER A 185 -7.89 7.40 28.01
CA SER A 185 -7.12 8.30 27.15
C SER A 185 -5.99 7.55 26.44
N HIS A 186 -6.29 7.02 25.26
CA HIS A 186 -5.28 6.41 24.38
C HIS A 186 -4.73 7.42 23.37
N ASP A 187 -3.47 7.24 22.95
CA ASP A 187 -2.93 7.98 21.81
C ASP A 187 -3.51 7.39 20.50
N TYR A 188 -4.42 8.13 19.87
CA TYR A 188 -5.06 7.75 18.60
C TYR A 188 -4.07 7.43 17.48
N PHE A 189 -2.84 7.96 17.50
CA PHE A 189 -1.86 7.73 16.45
C PHE A 189 -1.02 6.45 16.62
N MET A 190 -1.07 5.84 17.81
CA MET A 190 -0.17 4.74 18.20
C MET A 190 -0.90 3.53 18.77
N TYR A 191 -2.01 3.75 19.47
CA TYR A 191 -2.73 2.72 20.22
C TYR A 191 -3.19 1.58 19.32
N GLN A 192 -3.82 1.93 18.19
CA GLN A 192 -4.33 0.96 17.22
C GLN A 192 -3.32 0.48 16.17
N PHE A 193 -2.07 0.99 16.18
CA PHE A 193 -1.12 0.79 15.09
C PHE A 193 0.05 -0.12 15.47
N SER A 194 0.27 -1.20 14.72
CA SER A 194 1.54 -1.93 14.76
C SER A 194 2.70 -0.97 14.46
N PHE A 195 3.86 -1.20 15.07
CA PHE A 195 5.02 -0.32 14.96
C PHE A 195 5.36 0.06 13.51
N GLU A 196 5.17 -0.85 12.54
CA GLU A 196 5.39 -0.59 11.11
C GLU A 196 4.50 0.55 10.55
N TYR A 197 3.27 0.64 11.03
CA TYR A 197 2.23 1.57 10.54
C TYR A 197 2.06 2.80 11.44
N GLN A 198 2.69 2.85 12.61
CA GLN A 198 2.68 4.02 13.46
C GLN A 198 3.14 5.28 12.72
N GLY A 199 2.36 6.35 12.82
CA GLY A 199 2.59 7.59 12.07
C GLY A 199 2.01 7.60 10.64
N ALA A 200 1.42 6.50 10.15
CA ALA A 200 0.71 6.48 8.87
C ALA A 200 -0.46 7.47 8.86
N LEU A 201 -1.30 7.49 9.89
CA LEU A 201 -2.39 8.47 10.00
C LEU A 201 -1.87 9.91 9.93
N GLY A 202 -0.82 10.22 10.71
CA GLY A 202 -0.20 11.56 10.70
C GLY A 202 0.36 11.93 9.32
N LEU A 203 0.97 10.97 8.61
CA LEU A 203 1.45 11.13 7.24
C LEU A 203 0.30 11.53 6.29
N PHE A 204 -0.80 10.77 6.30
CA PHE A 204 -1.94 11.03 5.43
C PHE A 204 -2.68 12.33 5.78
N VAL A 205 -2.78 12.69 7.07
CA VAL A 205 -3.29 14.00 7.48
C VAL A 205 -2.43 15.13 6.90
N ALA A 206 -1.11 15.03 7.03
CA ALA A 206 -0.19 16.04 6.52
C ALA A 206 -0.31 16.20 4.99
N TYR A 207 -0.28 15.10 4.24
CA TYR A 207 -0.42 15.16 2.79
C TYR A 207 -1.81 15.59 2.34
N PHE A 208 -2.86 15.22 3.05
CA PHE A 208 -4.21 15.69 2.74
C PHE A 208 -4.30 17.22 2.82
N VAL A 209 -3.75 17.83 3.88
CA VAL A 209 -3.67 19.29 4.01
C VAL A 209 -2.83 19.90 2.87
N LEU A 210 -1.66 19.33 2.58
CA LEU A 210 -0.80 19.80 1.51
C LEU A 210 -1.49 19.75 0.13
N TYR A 211 -2.17 18.65 -0.19
CA TYR A 211 -2.91 18.51 -1.44
C TYR A 211 -4.16 19.39 -1.49
N ILE A 212 -4.85 19.65 -0.37
CA ILE A 212 -5.92 20.68 -0.32
C ILE A 212 -5.36 22.02 -0.79
N VAL A 213 -4.26 22.47 -0.18
CA VAL A 213 -3.65 23.76 -0.53
C VAL A 213 -3.25 23.78 -2.01
N LEU A 214 -2.58 22.73 -2.49
CA LEU A 214 -2.11 22.64 -3.87
C LEU A 214 -3.27 22.61 -4.88
N VAL A 215 -4.28 21.76 -4.66
CA VAL A 215 -5.44 21.63 -5.55
C VAL A 215 -6.26 22.92 -5.54
N SER A 216 -6.51 23.52 -4.36
CA SER A 216 -7.23 24.79 -4.27
C SER A 216 -6.49 25.93 -4.98
N ALA A 217 -5.17 26.03 -4.80
CA ALA A 217 -4.35 27.02 -5.49
C ALA A 217 -4.38 26.81 -7.02
N HIS A 218 -4.24 25.56 -7.47
CA HIS A 218 -4.31 25.21 -8.89
C HIS A 218 -5.67 25.57 -9.50
N VAL A 219 -6.77 25.22 -8.82
CA VAL A 219 -8.13 25.55 -9.25
C VAL A 219 -8.33 27.07 -9.30
N PHE A 220 -7.93 27.79 -8.24
CA PHE A 220 -8.06 29.25 -8.17
C PHE A 220 -7.35 29.97 -9.32
N VAL A 221 -6.11 29.57 -9.61
CA VAL A 221 -5.31 30.14 -10.70
C VAL A 221 -6.01 29.92 -12.05
N HIS A 222 -6.52 28.71 -12.32
CA HIS A 222 -7.18 28.42 -13.58
C HIS A 222 -8.54 29.10 -13.73
N LEU A 223 -9.32 29.21 -12.66
CA LEU A 223 -10.57 29.97 -12.66
C LEU A 223 -10.32 31.45 -12.99
N ARG A 224 -9.26 32.06 -12.44
CA ARG A 224 -8.91 33.47 -12.71
C ARG A 224 -8.41 33.70 -14.13
N SER A 225 -7.84 32.69 -14.78
CA SER A 225 -7.27 32.79 -16.14
C SER A 225 -8.23 32.38 -17.26
N GLY A 226 -9.55 32.41 -17.03
CA GLY A 226 -10.57 32.10 -18.05
C GLY A 226 -11.20 30.72 -17.92
N GLY A 227 -10.99 30.02 -16.80
CA GLY A 227 -11.64 28.75 -16.47
C GLY A 227 -11.02 27.52 -17.15
N PHE A 228 -11.62 26.36 -16.90
CA PHE A 228 -11.09 25.05 -17.34
C PHE A 228 -11.41 24.70 -18.80
N ALA A 229 -12.33 25.41 -19.45
CA ALA A 229 -12.84 25.06 -20.78
C ALA A 229 -11.80 25.25 -21.90
N GLY A 230 -10.94 26.27 -21.79
CA GLY A 230 -9.86 26.54 -22.76
C GLY A 230 -8.54 25.84 -22.42
N MET A 231 -8.54 24.91 -21.47
CA MET A 231 -7.32 24.35 -20.92
C MET A 231 -6.68 23.35 -21.89
N PRO A 232 -5.39 23.51 -22.25
CA PRO A 232 -4.69 22.55 -23.11
C PRO A 232 -4.71 21.13 -22.54
N LEU A 233 -4.66 20.11 -23.40
CA LEU A 233 -4.80 18.71 -22.97
C LEU A 233 -3.78 18.33 -21.89
N PHE A 234 -2.53 18.78 -21.99
CA PHE A 234 -1.49 18.44 -21.02
C PHE A 234 -1.80 18.99 -19.61
N VAL A 235 -2.37 20.19 -19.49
CA VAL A 235 -2.77 20.73 -18.19
C VAL A 235 -3.99 19.96 -17.67
N ARG A 236 -4.90 19.52 -18.54
CA ARG A 236 -6.02 18.64 -18.16
C ARG A 236 -5.55 17.30 -17.64
N LEU A 237 -4.57 16.68 -18.30
CA LEU A 237 -3.96 15.43 -17.84
C LEU A 237 -3.21 15.63 -16.52
N ALA A 238 -2.45 16.72 -16.37
CA ALA A 238 -1.77 17.06 -15.12
C ALA A 238 -2.76 17.28 -13.97
N SER A 239 -3.83 18.03 -14.23
CA SER A 239 -4.90 18.31 -13.26
C SER A 239 -5.62 17.03 -12.85
N ALA A 240 -5.91 16.15 -13.83
CA ALA A 240 -6.55 14.87 -13.57
C ALA A 240 -5.65 13.94 -12.72
N ALA A 241 -4.35 13.83 -13.05
CA ALA A 241 -3.40 13.05 -12.27
C ALA A 241 -3.28 13.59 -10.83
N MET A 242 -3.10 14.90 -10.67
CA MET A 242 -3.02 15.53 -9.35
C MET A 242 -4.30 15.31 -8.53
N PHE A 243 -5.47 15.39 -9.17
CA PHE A 243 -6.74 15.14 -8.49
C PHE A 243 -6.92 13.66 -8.11
N LEU A 244 -6.49 12.72 -8.96
CA LEU A 244 -6.45 11.30 -8.61
C LEU A 244 -5.53 11.03 -7.41
N GLU A 245 -4.37 11.67 -7.34
CA GLU A 245 -3.48 11.57 -6.18
C GLU A 245 -4.13 12.12 -4.90
N PHE A 246 -4.83 13.25 -5.00
CA PHE A 246 -5.60 13.80 -3.87
C PHE A 246 -6.68 12.83 -3.39
N LEU A 247 -7.44 12.22 -4.31
CA LEU A 247 -8.43 11.20 -3.96
C LEU A 247 -7.80 9.94 -3.34
N ALA A 248 -6.64 9.52 -3.83
CA ALA A 248 -5.88 8.42 -3.25
C ALA A 248 -5.46 8.71 -1.80
N VAL A 249 -4.95 9.91 -1.52
CA VAL A 249 -4.59 10.35 -0.16
C VAL A 249 -5.83 10.44 0.74
N LEU A 250 -6.95 10.94 0.23
CA LEU A 250 -8.22 10.99 0.98
C LEU A 250 -8.74 9.58 1.32
N ALA A 251 -8.71 8.64 0.38
CA ALA A 251 -9.12 7.26 0.62
C ALA A 251 -8.27 6.61 1.74
N ASN A 252 -6.95 6.80 1.69
CA ASN A 252 -6.04 6.32 2.73
C ASN A 252 -6.26 7.01 4.07
N LEU A 253 -6.53 8.33 4.08
CA LEU A 253 -6.88 9.06 5.30
C LEU A 253 -8.15 8.51 5.94
N ILE A 254 -9.18 8.20 5.14
CA ILE A 254 -10.43 7.59 5.64
C ILE A 254 -10.13 6.21 6.23
N HIS A 255 -9.38 5.37 5.51
CA HIS A 255 -9.00 4.04 6.00
C HIS A 255 -8.24 4.11 7.33
N PHE A 256 -7.14 4.86 7.39
CA PHE A 256 -6.32 4.95 8.60
C PHE A 256 -6.98 5.77 9.72
N GLY A 257 -7.87 6.69 9.39
CA GLY A 257 -8.69 7.41 10.36
C GLY A 257 -9.67 6.48 11.06
N GLN A 258 -10.33 5.60 10.30
CA GLN A 258 -11.19 4.55 10.86
C GLN A 258 -10.36 3.53 11.66
N TYR A 259 -9.25 3.08 11.08
CA TYR A 259 -8.31 2.14 11.69
C TYR A 259 -7.81 2.61 13.06
N SER A 260 -7.62 3.92 13.24
CA SER A 260 -7.21 4.49 14.53
C SER A 260 -8.21 4.30 15.67
N GLN A 261 -9.47 3.96 15.34
CA GLN A 261 -10.54 3.75 16.30
C GLN A 261 -10.83 2.27 16.49
N ASP A 262 -10.94 1.51 15.40
CA ASP A 262 -11.39 0.12 15.42
C ASP A 262 -10.30 -0.92 15.10
N GLY A 263 -9.08 -0.51 14.75
CA GLY A 263 -7.99 -1.42 14.43
C GLY A 263 -8.19 -2.27 13.17
N GLU A 264 -9.29 -2.09 12.44
CA GLU A 264 -9.63 -2.81 11.20
C GLU A 264 -9.58 -1.87 9.99
N GLY A 265 -10.04 -0.63 10.18
CA GLY A 265 -10.21 0.37 9.13
C GLY A 265 -11.35 0.01 8.18
N VAL A 266 -11.48 0.77 7.09
CA VAL A 266 -12.49 0.46 6.06
C VAL A 266 -11.93 -0.63 5.13
N PRO A 267 -12.55 -1.82 5.05
CA PRO A 267 -12.05 -2.91 4.22
C PRO A 267 -11.96 -2.50 2.75
N GLY A 268 -10.83 -2.81 2.09
CA GLY A 268 -10.58 -2.50 0.68
C GLY A 268 -10.32 -1.02 0.37
N MET A 269 -10.53 -0.09 1.31
CA MET A 269 -10.31 1.35 1.08
C MET A 269 -8.81 1.68 0.89
N HIS A 270 -7.92 0.99 1.60
CA HIS A 270 -6.47 1.12 1.40
C HIS A 270 -6.06 0.71 -0.02
N ALA A 271 -6.51 -0.48 -0.46
CA ALA A 271 -6.27 -0.99 -1.81
C ALA A 271 -6.86 -0.06 -2.88
N PHE A 272 -8.05 0.49 -2.66
CA PHE A 272 -8.66 1.48 -3.56
C PHE A 272 -7.84 2.77 -3.66
N GLY A 273 -7.33 3.28 -2.53
CA GLY A 273 -6.43 4.42 -2.51
C GLY A 273 -5.15 4.15 -3.31
N PHE A 274 -4.53 2.99 -3.11
CA PHE A 274 -3.33 2.58 -3.86
C PHE A 274 -3.61 2.41 -5.36
N PHE A 275 -4.78 1.87 -5.73
CA PHE A 275 -5.21 1.77 -7.12
C PHE A 275 -5.35 3.14 -7.80
N LEU A 276 -5.97 4.12 -7.14
CA LEU A 276 -6.06 5.50 -7.65
C LEU A 276 -4.68 6.13 -7.81
N GLN A 277 -3.77 5.87 -6.86
CA GLN A 277 -2.39 6.31 -6.93
C GLN A 277 -1.67 5.70 -8.13
N ILE A 278 -1.82 4.40 -8.42
CA ILE A 278 -1.26 3.78 -9.62
C ILE A 278 -1.73 4.49 -10.89
N ILE A 279 -3.03 4.76 -11.01
CA ILE A 279 -3.58 5.48 -12.17
C ILE A 279 -2.97 6.87 -12.28
N SER A 280 -2.89 7.61 -11.17
CA SER A 280 -2.25 8.93 -11.09
C SER A 280 -0.80 8.88 -11.60
N GLN A 281 -0.01 7.93 -11.13
CA GLN A 281 1.38 7.71 -11.54
C GLN A 281 1.51 7.40 -13.04
N CYS A 282 0.64 6.54 -13.58
CA CYS A 282 0.59 6.25 -15.00
C CYS A 282 0.26 7.51 -15.82
N VAL A 283 -0.77 8.27 -15.45
CA VAL A 283 -1.12 9.52 -16.17
C VAL A 283 0.03 10.53 -16.11
N LEU A 284 0.71 10.64 -14.97
CA LEU A 284 1.89 11.48 -14.81
C LEU A 284 3.03 11.05 -15.75
N MET A 285 3.39 9.77 -15.80
CA MET A 285 4.45 9.29 -16.70
C MET A 285 4.10 9.50 -18.18
N LEU A 286 2.84 9.30 -18.57
CA LEU A 286 2.37 9.60 -19.93
C LEU A 286 2.55 11.09 -20.24
N LEU A 287 2.13 11.95 -19.31
CA LEU A 287 2.28 13.40 -19.44
C LEU A 287 3.75 13.78 -19.64
N LEU A 288 4.67 13.22 -18.85
CA LEU A 288 6.10 13.48 -18.96
C LEU A 288 6.67 13.05 -20.33
N LEU A 289 6.27 11.87 -20.83
CA LEU A 289 6.67 11.43 -22.17
C LEU A 289 6.14 12.36 -23.27
N LEU A 290 4.90 12.82 -23.15
CA LEU A 290 4.31 13.77 -24.10
C LEU A 290 5.04 15.12 -24.06
N PHE A 291 5.45 15.59 -22.88
CA PHE A 291 6.27 16.79 -22.74
C PHE A 291 7.66 16.61 -23.35
N ALA A 292 8.34 15.51 -23.04
CA ALA A 292 9.68 15.22 -23.55
C ALA A 292 9.72 15.16 -25.08
N LYS A 293 8.62 14.74 -25.72
CA LYS A 293 8.51 14.65 -27.18
C LYS A 293 8.30 16.00 -27.89
N GLY A 294 8.02 17.08 -27.14
CA GLY A 294 7.74 18.40 -27.73
C GLY A 294 6.45 18.40 -28.54
N TRP A 295 5.31 18.09 -27.91
CA TRP A 295 4.02 17.92 -28.59
C TRP A 295 3.44 19.20 -29.24
N SER A 296 4.17 20.31 -29.23
CA SER A 296 3.95 21.40 -30.18
C SER A 296 4.28 21.05 -31.62
N SER A 297 5.19 20.12 -31.87
CA SER A 297 5.61 19.79 -33.22
C SER A 297 4.46 19.15 -34.01
N PRO A 298 4.18 19.61 -35.25
CA PRO A 298 3.09 19.12 -36.08
C PRO A 298 3.14 17.59 -36.21
N PRO A 299 1.97 16.93 -36.25
CA PRO A 299 1.85 15.55 -35.86
C PRO A 299 2.71 14.66 -36.77
N SER A 300 3.68 13.98 -36.15
CA SER A 300 4.02 12.64 -36.60
C SER A 300 2.70 11.89 -36.79
N SER A 301 2.48 11.28 -37.98
CA SER A 301 1.21 10.70 -38.43
C SER A 301 0.30 10.19 -37.30
N GLY A 302 -1.01 10.42 -37.36
CA GLY A 302 -1.95 10.03 -36.30
C GLY A 302 -1.83 8.56 -35.85
N ALA A 303 -1.27 7.69 -36.70
CA ALA A 303 -0.85 6.34 -36.36
C ALA A 303 0.22 6.26 -35.25
N LYS A 304 1.29 7.07 -35.31
CA LYS A 304 2.36 7.12 -34.28
C LYS A 304 1.84 7.59 -32.93
N ARG A 305 0.94 8.59 -32.92
CA ARG A 305 0.27 9.06 -31.69
C ARG A 305 -0.62 7.97 -31.08
N ARG A 306 -1.42 7.29 -31.90
CA ARG A 306 -2.26 6.15 -31.44
C ARG A 306 -1.42 5.00 -30.94
N LEU A 307 -0.29 4.70 -31.60
CA LEU A 307 0.65 3.67 -31.17
C LEU A 307 1.24 3.99 -29.79
N MET A 308 1.69 5.22 -29.56
CA MET A 308 2.21 5.64 -28.25
C MET A 308 1.15 5.50 -27.14
N LEU A 309 -0.07 5.99 -27.39
CA LEU A 309 -1.17 5.85 -26.45
C LEU A 309 -1.56 4.38 -26.21
N GLY A 310 -1.49 3.54 -27.25
CA GLY A 310 -1.73 2.10 -27.15
C GLY A 310 -0.67 1.38 -26.33
N LEU A 311 0.61 1.66 -26.56
CA LEU A 311 1.73 1.13 -25.79
C LEU A 311 1.63 1.54 -24.32
N PHE A 312 1.34 2.82 -24.06
CA PHE A 312 1.18 3.32 -22.70
C PHE A 312 -0.07 2.73 -22.02
N GLY A 313 -1.17 2.57 -22.75
CA GLY A 313 -2.36 1.87 -22.25
C GLY A 313 -2.08 0.41 -21.89
N GLY A 314 -1.29 -0.29 -22.71
CA GLY A 314 -0.82 -1.65 -22.42
C GLY A 314 0.09 -1.70 -21.18
N TYR A 315 0.99 -0.73 -21.04
CA TYR A 315 1.81 -0.57 -19.83
C TYR A 315 0.96 -0.37 -18.57
N SER A 316 -0.01 0.55 -18.59
CA SER A 316 -0.91 0.78 -17.45
C SER A 316 -1.73 -0.47 -17.11
N LEU A 317 -2.20 -1.21 -18.12
CA LEU A 317 -2.95 -2.46 -17.90
C LEU A 317 -2.06 -3.52 -17.26
N LEU A 318 -0.83 -3.71 -17.75
CA LEU A 318 0.12 -4.63 -17.15
C LEU A 318 0.40 -4.26 -15.70
N PHE A 319 0.55 -2.96 -15.40
CA PHE A 319 0.76 -2.48 -14.03
C PHE A 319 -0.42 -2.84 -13.10
N ILE A 320 -1.66 -2.69 -13.58
CA ILE A 320 -2.86 -3.08 -12.83
C ILE A 320 -2.89 -4.60 -12.60
N VAL A 321 -2.54 -5.41 -13.60
CA VAL A 321 -2.47 -6.87 -13.45
C VAL A 321 -1.40 -7.27 -12.42
N LEU A 322 -0.23 -6.63 -12.45
CA LEU A 322 0.83 -6.88 -11.47
C LEU A 322 0.42 -6.46 -10.06
N PHE A 323 -0.28 -5.33 -9.92
CA PHE A 323 -0.84 -4.91 -8.65
C PHE A 323 -1.86 -5.92 -8.11
N ILE A 324 -2.78 -6.38 -8.95
CA ILE A 324 -3.73 -7.44 -8.58
C ILE A 324 -2.99 -8.72 -8.16
N TRP A 325 -1.89 -9.07 -8.82
CA TRP A 325 -1.08 -10.22 -8.41
C TRP A 325 -0.43 -9.99 -7.05
N ILE A 326 0.15 -8.83 -6.77
CA ILE A 326 0.70 -8.51 -5.45
C ILE A 326 -0.39 -8.66 -4.39
N GLU A 327 -1.54 -8.02 -4.59
CA GLU A 327 -2.65 -8.04 -3.63
C GLU A 327 -3.30 -9.43 -3.49
N ALA A 328 -3.31 -10.26 -4.53
CA ALA A 328 -3.92 -11.59 -4.50
C ALA A 328 -2.95 -12.70 -4.03
N GLY A 329 -1.64 -12.48 -4.18
CA GLY A 329 -0.61 -13.48 -3.99
C GLY A 329 0.40 -13.17 -2.89
N GLN A 330 0.27 -12.04 -2.17
CA GLN A 330 1.11 -11.78 -1.02
C GLN A 330 0.70 -12.67 0.15
N ASP A 331 1.65 -13.49 0.61
CA ASP A 331 1.53 -14.15 1.90
C ASP A 331 1.60 -13.07 3.01
N PRO A 332 0.55 -12.91 3.82
CA PRO A 332 0.52 -11.88 4.86
C PRO A 332 1.54 -12.15 6.00
N GLN A 333 2.21 -13.31 5.96
CA GLN A 333 3.31 -13.70 6.85
C GLN A 333 4.65 -13.04 6.49
N SER A 334 4.82 -12.60 5.24
CA SER A 334 6.14 -12.21 4.73
C SER A 334 6.62 -10.86 5.30
N LEU A 335 7.90 -10.79 5.67
CA LEU A 335 8.59 -9.54 6.03
C LEU A 335 9.13 -8.80 4.78
N LEU A 336 8.81 -9.33 3.60
CA LEU A 336 9.20 -8.76 2.32
C LEU A 336 8.27 -7.59 2.00
N ASN A 337 8.85 -6.47 1.61
CA ASN A 337 8.05 -5.37 1.07
C ASN A 337 7.44 -5.78 -0.27
N GLU A 338 6.32 -5.15 -0.64
CA GLU A 338 5.67 -5.31 -1.96
C GLU A 338 6.68 -5.22 -3.13
N TYR A 339 7.62 -4.27 -3.06
CA TYR A 339 8.63 -4.06 -4.11
C TYR A 339 9.77 -5.10 -4.13
N GLN A 340 9.91 -5.92 -3.09
CA GLN A 340 10.90 -7.01 -3.04
C GLN A 340 10.35 -8.32 -3.61
N THR A 341 9.06 -8.36 -3.95
CA THR A 341 8.44 -9.49 -4.65
C THR A 341 8.77 -9.50 -6.14
N TRP A 342 8.56 -10.63 -6.81
CA TRP A 342 8.75 -10.73 -8.27
C TRP A 342 7.91 -9.70 -9.06
N PRO A 343 6.59 -9.53 -8.82
CA PRO A 343 5.82 -8.49 -9.48
C PRO A 343 6.32 -7.07 -9.15
N GLY A 344 6.74 -6.82 -7.91
CA GLY A 344 7.31 -5.54 -7.48
C GLY A 344 8.60 -5.18 -8.22
N ALA A 345 9.51 -6.15 -8.37
CA ALA A 345 10.74 -5.98 -9.16
C ALA A 345 10.44 -5.71 -10.64
N LEU A 346 9.42 -6.35 -11.20
CA LEU A 346 8.98 -6.08 -12.57
C LEU A 346 8.42 -4.66 -12.72
N ILE A 347 7.61 -4.19 -11.77
CA ILE A 347 7.11 -2.81 -11.71
C ILE A 347 8.26 -1.79 -11.74
N LEU A 348 9.29 -2.01 -10.92
CA LEU A 348 10.48 -1.15 -10.89
C LEU A 348 11.25 -1.19 -12.21
N THR A 349 11.40 -2.38 -12.80
CA THR A 349 12.08 -2.56 -14.09
C THR A 349 11.36 -1.81 -15.20
N LEU A 350 10.03 -1.91 -15.28
CA LEU A 350 9.24 -1.19 -16.27
C LEU A 350 9.35 0.34 -16.09
N ARG A 351 9.40 0.82 -14.85
CA ARG A 351 9.65 2.25 -14.55
C ARG A 351 11.01 2.70 -15.10
N CYS A 352 12.05 1.88 -14.97
CA CYS A 352 13.37 2.16 -15.56
C CYS A 352 13.34 2.15 -17.09
N LEU A 353 12.57 1.28 -17.74
CA LEU A 353 12.41 1.29 -19.19
C LEU A 353 11.72 2.57 -19.68
N ILE A 354 10.69 3.03 -18.97
CA ILE A 354 10.04 4.32 -19.27
C ILE A 354 11.00 5.49 -19.06
N LEU A 355 11.84 5.45 -18.03
CA LEU A 355 12.88 6.45 -17.83
C LEU A 355 13.84 6.51 -19.03
N VAL A 356 14.31 5.37 -19.53
CA VAL A 356 15.18 5.32 -20.72
C VAL A 356 14.47 5.92 -21.94
N TRP A 357 13.19 5.60 -22.13
CA TRP A 357 12.39 6.19 -23.21
C TRP A 357 12.21 7.71 -23.03
N PHE A 358 11.93 8.17 -21.81
CA PHE A 358 11.80 9.58 -21.47
C PHE A 358 13.10 10.34 -21.75
N ILE A 359 14.25 9.84 -21.31
CA ILE A 359 15.57 10.44 -21.59
C ILE A 359 15.83 10.47 -23.10
N TYR A 360 15.51 9.39 -23.82
CA TYR A 360 15.69 9.34 -25.27
C TYR A 360 14.86 10.42 -25.99
N GLU A 361 13.57 10.54 -25.69
CA GLU A 361 12.72 11.57 -26.31
C GLU A 361 13.15 12.97 -25.89
N LEU A 362 13.52 13.17 -24.62
CA LEU A 362 14.02 14.45 -24.12
C LEU A 362 15.30 14.88 -24.84
N LEU A 363 16.29 13.99 -24.99
CA LEU A 363 17.53 14.27 -25.71
C LEU A 363 17.29 14.52 -27.20
N ARG A 364 16.33 13.80 -27.80
CA ARG A 364 15.95 13.99 -29.19
C ARG A 364 15.35 15.37 -29.41
N THR A 365 14.47 15.83 -28.53
CA THR A 365 13.87 17.17 -28.59
C THR A 365 14.90 18.24 -28.31
N TYR A 366 15.73 18.06 -27.27
CA TYR A 366 16.82 18.98 -26.91
C TYR A 366 17.80 19.22 -28.07
N ARG A 367 18.12 18.20 -28.87
CA ARG A 367 19.03 18.33 -30.03
C ARG A 367 18.42 19.08 -31.22
N LYS A 368 17.10 19.13 -31.30
CA LYS A 368 16.38 19.81 -32.38
C LYS A 368 16.08 21.27 -32.04
N GLU A 369 15.93 21.56 -30.75
CA GLU A 369 15.60 22.88 -30.26
C GLU A 369 16.78 23.84 -30.42
N VAL A 370 16.56 24.93 -31.17
CA VAL A 370 17.57 25.98 -31.38
C VAL A 370 17.39 27.12 -30.37
N ASN A 371 16.19 27.31 -29.83
CA ASN A 371 15.90 28.40 -28.91
C ASN A 371 16.49 28.16 -27.51
N SER A 372 17.37 29.06 -27.09
CA SER A 372 18.06 29.00 -25.79
C SER A 372 17.14 29.03 -24.56
N ASP A 373 15.99 29.71 -24.64
CA ASP A 373 15.03 29.79 -23.53
C ASP A 373 14.27 28.47 -23.34
N THR A 374 13.82 27.88 -24.44
CA THR A 374 13.15 26.56 -24.48
C THR A 374 14.09 25.46 -24.03
N LEU A 375 15.35 25.53 -24.45
CA LEU A 375 16.41 24.60 -24.06
C LEU A 375 16.67 24.61 -22.54
N SER A 376 16.73 25.80 -21.93
CA SER A 376 16.90 25.90 -20.48
C SER A 376 15.69 25.37 -19.70
N PHE A 377 14.47 25.49 -20.24
CA PHE A 377 13.27 24.86 -19.68
C PHE A 377 13.40 23.33 -19.71
N TYR A 378 13.67 22.73 -20.87
CA TYR A 378 13.79 21.28 -21.02
C TYR A 378 14.89 20.69 -20.15
N ARG A 379 16.00 21.40 -19.95
CA ARG A 379 17.07 20.99 -19.04
C ARG A 379 16.59 20.91 -17.59
N ARG A 380 15.90 21.95 -17.08
CA ARG A 380 15.42 21.97 -15.69
C ARG A 380 14.31 20.94 -15.48
N PHE A 381 13.35 20.88 -16.41
CA PHE A 381 12.26 19.90 -16.41
C PHE A 381 12.81 18.46 -16.44
N GLY A 382 13.70 18.19 -17.39
CA GLY A 382 14.33 16.89 -17.56
C GLY A 382 15.13 16.45 -16.35
N ALA A 383 15.99 17.32 -15.80
CA ALA A 383 16.78 17.02 -14.61
C ALA A 383 15.90 16.65 -13.41
N PHE A 384 14.84 17.43 -13.16
CA PHE A 384 13.90 17.16 -12.07
C PHE A 384 13.20 15.80 -12.24
N PHE A 385 12.65 15.52 -13.43
CA PHE A 385 11.89 14.28 -13.64
C PHE A 385 12.75 13.04 -13.81
N VAL A 386 14.00 13.14 -14.27
CA VAL A 386 14.96 12.04 -14.20
C VAL A 386 15.20 11.64 -12.74
N VAL A 387 15.41 12.61 -11.85
CA VAL A 387 15.55 12.34 -10.41
C VAL A 387 14.30 11.66 -9.86
N TRP A 388 13.10 12.17 -10.17
CA TRP A 388 11.85 11.56 -9.73
C TRP A 388 11.64 10.11 -10.23
N PHE A 389 12.02 9.82 -11.48
CA PHE A 389 11.93 8.45 -12.02
C PHE A 389 12.85 7.49 -11.26
N VAL A 390 14.11 7.89 -11.04
CA VAL A 390 15.15 7.09 -10.37
C VAL A 390 14.91 6.98 -8.85
N ALA A 391 14.27 7.97 -8.24
CA ALA A 391 14.12 8.04 -6.80
C ALA A 391 13.40 6.83 -6.20
N LEU A 392 12.30 6.33 -6.82
CA LEU A 392 11.57 5.19 -6.28
C LEU A 392 12.44 3.90 -6.22
N PRO A 393 13.11 3.46 -7.30
CA PRO A 393 14.08 2.36 -7.23
C PRO A 393 15.16 2.56 -6.16
N LEU A 394 15.73 3.76 -6.03
CA LEU A 394 16.74 4.05 -5.01
C LEU A 394 16.18 3.97 -3.58
N ILE A 395 14.97 4.47 -3.36
CA ILE A 395 14.28 4.37 -2.07
C ILE A 395 14.05 2.91 -1.70
N VAL A 396 13.62 2.06 -2.65
CA VAL A 396 13.40 0.64 -2.40
C VAL A 396 14.71 -0.07 -2.05
N ILE A 397 15.79 0.20 -2.79
CA ILE A 397 17.12 -0.37 -2.50
C ILE A 397 17.62 0.09 -1.13
N ALA A 398 17.48 1.38 -0.80
CA ALA A 398 17.86 1.91 0.51
C ALA A 398 17.03 1.28 1.63
N ALA A 399 15.71 1.14 1.43
CA ALA A 399 14.81 0.53 2.39
C ALA A 399 15.08 -0.97 2.60
N ALA A 400 15.70 -1.67 1.64
CA ALA A 400 16.13 -3.05 1.83
C ALA A 400 17.22 -3.20 2.91
N ILE A 401 18.03 -2.16 3.12
CA ILE A 401 19.09 -2.10 4.15
C ILE A 401 18.50 -1.69 5.51
N VAL A 402 17.42 -0.92 5.50
CA VAL A 402 16.69 -0.52 6.71
C VAL A 402 16.01 -1.74 7.34
N ASP A 403 15.93 -1.74 8.67
CA ASP A 403 15.20 -2.77 9.41
C ASP A 403 13.72 -2.83 8.97
N PRO A 404 13.14 -4.03 8.75
CA PRO A 404 11.74 -4.21 8.30
C PRO A 404 10.74 -3.28 8.98
N ARG A 405 10.91 -3.06 10.28
CA ARG A 405 10.06 -2.23 11.15
C ARG A 405 9.90 -0.78 10.69
N TRP A 406 10.88 -0.23 9.97
CA TRP A 406 10.88 1.16 9.50
C TRP A 406 10.66 1.30 7.99
N ARG A 407 10.60 0.18 7.26
CA ARG A 407 10.58 0.20 5.78
C ARG A 407 9.31 0.85 5.24
N TYR A 408 8.15 0.50 5.77
CA TYR A 408 6.87 1.07 5.35
C TYR A 408 6.87 2.60 5.48
N LYS A 409 7.26 3.12 6.65
CA LYS A 409 7.34 4.57 6.92
C LYS A 409 8.32 5.28 5.99
N THR A 410 9.50 4.68 5.81
CA THR A 410 10.58 5.26 4.97
C THR A 410 10.17 5.32 3.50
N ILE A 411 9.62 4.22 2.96
CA ILE A 411 9.22 4.14 1.55
C ILE A 411 8.07 5.11 1.30
N ASN A 412 6.97 4.99 2.06
CA ASN A 412 5.80 5.82 1.85
C ASN A 412 6.09 7.29 2.12
N GLY A 413 6.79 7.62 3.20
CA GLY A 413 7.18 9.00 3.52
C GLY A 413 7.94 9.67 2.38
N CYS A 414 8.99 9.02 1.87
CA CYS A 414 9.77 9.54 0.74
C CYS A 414 8.95 9.60 -0.55
N PHE A 415 8.14 8.57 -0.83
CA PHE A 415 7.35 8.49 -2.06
C PHE A 415 6.29 9.58 -2.14
N TYR A 416 5.47 9.77 -1.09
CA TYR A 416 4.48 10.84 -1.04
C TYR A 416 5.13 12.22 -1.09
N THR A 417 6.30 12.41 -0.46
CA THR A 417 7.05 13.68 -0.55
C THR A 417 7.42 13.98 -2.00
N LEU A 418 8.03 13.01 -2.69
CA LEU A 418 8.48 13.18 -4.07
C LEU A 418 7.31 13.42 -5.03
N ASN A 419 6.20 12.70 -4.83
CA ASN A 419 5.00 12.91 -5.65
C ASN A 419 4.39 14.29 -5.43
N PHE A 420 4.27 14.73 -4.18
CA PHE A 420 3.78 16.07 -3.87
C PHE A 420 4.66 17.15 -4.52
N VAL A 421 5.98 17.06 -4.36
CA VAL A 421 6.92 18.02 -4.96
C VAL A 421 6.83 18.00 -6.50
N SER A 422 6.66 16.82 -7.11
CA SER A 422 6.46 16.70 -8.56
C SER A 422 5.18 17.37 -9.05
N PHE A 423 4.06 17.17 -8.37
CA PHE A 423 2.81 17.83 -8.74
C PHE A 423 2.85 19.34 -8.47
N ALA A 424 3.47 19.77 -7.37
CA ALA A 424 3.68 21.20 -7.10
C ALA A 424 4.56 21.86 -8.17
N PHE A 425 5.63 21.17 -8.60
CA PHE A 425 6.49 21.63 -9.69
C PHE A 425 5.73 21.72 -11.01
N LEU A 426 4.89 20.73 -11.35
CA LEU A 426 4.04 20.79 -12.54
C LEU A 426 2.99 21.89 -12.47
N ALA A 427 2.29 22.03 -11.34
CA ALA A 427 1.31 23.10 -11.16
C ALA A 427 1.95 24.49 -11.33
N PHE A 428 3.18 24.66 -10.82
CA PHE A 428 3.96 25.87 -11.01
C PHE A 428 4.35 26.09 -12.48
N LEU A 429 4.89 25.07 -13.16
CA LEU A 429 5.32 25.16 -14.56
C LEU A 429 4.15 25.39 -15.52
N LEU A 430 3.01 24.74 -15.26
CA LEU A 430 1.83 24.76 -16.13
C LEU A 430 0.86 25.90 -15.82
N SER A 431 1.21 26.75 -14.85
CA SER A 431 0.44 27.97 -14.55
C SER A 431 0.18 28.78 -15.82
N PRO A 432 -1.05 29.31 -16.01
CA PRO A 432 -1.43 30.11 -17.19
C PRO A 432 -0.47 31.25 -17.52
N SER A 433 0.12 31.87 -16.49
CA SER A 433 1.09 32.97 -16.64
C SER A 433 2.40 32.58 -17.32
N ARG A 434 2.76 31.29 -17.25
CA ARG A 434 4.05 30.73 -17.68
C ARG A 434 3.86 29.89 -18.94
N SER A 435 2.84 29.03 -18.95
CA SER A 435 2.52 28.18 -20.09
C SER A 435 2.33 29.00 -21.35
N SER A 436 1.61 30.14 -21.30
CA SER A 436 1.41 30.98 -22.48
C SER A 436 2.70 31.48 -23.13
N LYS A 437 3.80 31.65 -22.39
CA LYS A 437 5.08 32.10 -22.94
C LYS A 437 5.82 30.97 -23.65
N TYR A 438 5.86 29.79 -23.04
CA TYR A 438 6.50 28.61 -23.63
C TYR A 438 5.74 28.12 -24.86
N PHE A 439 4.41 28.19 -24.87
CA PHE A 439 3.60 27.75 -26.03
C PHE A 439 3.55 28.77 -27.17
N LYS A 440 3.65 30.07 -26.89
CA LYS A 440 3.73 31.10 -27.96
C LYS A 440 5.06 31.06 -28.69
N LEU A 441 6.15 30.69 -28.02
CA LEU A 441 7.45 30.46 -28.67
C LEU A 441 7.39 29.26 -29.63
N ASP A 442 6.60 28.24 -29.29
CA ASP A 442 6.40 27.05 -30.11
C ASP A 442 5.55 27.33 -31.36
N GLN A 443 4.44 28.06 -31.21
CA GLN A 443 3.60 28.45 -32.34
C GLN A 443 4.29 29.43 -33.30
N ALA A 444 5.12 30.35 -32.77
CA ALA A 444 5.90 31.26 -33.60
C ALA A 444 6.94 30.50 -34.46
N HIS A 445 7.48 29.39 -33.97
CA HIS A 445 8.39 28.52 -34.71
C HIS A 445 7.70 27.79 -35.86
N ASP A 446 6.46 27.29 -35.64
CA ASP A 446 5.68 26.66 -36.70
C ASP A 446 5.33 27.65 -37.83
N ASP A 447 5.01 28.91 -37.50
CA ASP A 447 4.71 29.93 -38.50
C ASP A 447 5.96 30.36 -39.29
N GLU A 448 7.14 30.40 -38.67
CA GLU A 448 8.41 30.77 -39.31
C GLU A 448 8.90 29.67 -40.27
N ASP A 449 8.85 28.39 -39.87
CA ASP A 449 9.17 27.24 -40.74
C ASP A 449 8.18 27.09 -41.92
N THR A 450 6.90 27.45 -41.71
CA THR A 450 5.90 27.45 -42.79
C THR A 450 6.12 28.62 -43.76
N SER A 451 6.69 29.73 -43.29
CA SER A 451 7.02 30.88 -44.14
C SER A 451 8.26 30.63 -45.01
N ASP A 452 9.31 30.01 -44.47
CA ASP A 452 10.54 29.68 -45.20
C ASP A 452 10.34 28.55 -46.24
N SER A 453 9.37 27.66 -46.01
CA SER A 453 9.00 26.63 -46.98
C SER A 453 8.08 27.12 -48.11
N SER A 454 7.55 28.35 -47.99
CA SER A 454 6.69 28.98 -49.01
C SER A 454 7.42 29.98 -49.93
N ALA A 455 8.72 30.22 -49.70
CA ALA A 455 9.55 31.15 -50.46
C ALA A 455 10.53 30.44 -51.41
N LEU A 456 10.01 29.65 -52.36
CA LEU A 456 10.75 29.36 -53.59
C LEU A 456 10.09 30.16 -54.73
N PRO A 457 10.71 31.25 -55.23
CA PRO A 457 10.20 31.95 -56.39
C PRO A 457 10.39 31.05 -57.61
N TYR A 458 9.26 30.73 -58.26
CA TYR A 458 9.26 30.17 -59.59
C TYR A 458 9.53 31.30 -60.58
N ASP A 459 10.79 31.69 -60.76
CA ASP A 459 11.21 32.61 -61.82
C ASP A 459 12.16 31.89 -62.80
N SER A 460 11.60 31.60 -63.98
CA SER A 460 12.19 31.68 -65.33
C SER A 460 13.69 31.41 -65.51
N ILE A 461 14.02 30.30 -66.20
CA ILE A 461 14.46 30.22 -67.62
C ILE A 461 14.43 28.76 -68.08
#